data_AF-A0A0Q7X5S3-F1
#
_entry.id   AF-A0A0Q7X5S3-F1
#
_cell.length_a   1.000
_cell.length_b   1.000
_cell.length_c   1.000
_cell.angle_alpha   90.00
_cell.angle_beta   90.00
_cell.angle_gamma   90.00
#
_symmetry.space_group_name_H-M   'P 1'
#
loop_
_entity.id
_entity.type
_entity.pdbx_description
1 polymer ?
#
loop_
_entity_poly.entity_id
_entity_poly.type
_entity_poly.pdbx_seq_one_letter_code
_entity_poly.pdbx_strand_id
1 'polypeptide(L)'
;MKKILGSLALALCAAQLPASANTIYLTRHAEKSATGTDPVLTAEGQVRATNIAATLKDAQVRHIYSTAYQRTQQTAQPLASYLNLPVTSYDGSQLAAFAQQLRALPDNALVVGHSDTTPDLIRQLGGDPGSAIAETEFDRLYQLTFAADGTVTTNLLHSLPSSLNLPCASVTLNQSSLTATAGNWLYFSINVPECANTLNVNMSGGSGDGDLYVRFGAQPTANDYACRPYKTGNAESCALSNPQAGTWYIGIRSYSTFSGVSLNATAAQ
;
A
#
# COMPACT_ATOMS: atom_id res chain seq x y z
N MET A 1 -58.72 36.78 35.31
CA MET A 1 -58.24 35.44 34.88
C MET A 1 -56.85 35.61 34.28
N LYS A 2 -55.81 35.19 35.01
CA LYS A 2 -54.39 35.34 34.64
C LYS A 2 -54.02 34.29 33.59
N LYS A 3 -53.51 34.70 32.43
CA LYS A 3 -52.87 33.78 31.47
C LYS A 3 -51.35 33.93 31.60
N ILE A 4 -50.73 32.92 32.21
CA ILE A 4 -49.27 32.79 32.33
C ILE A 4 -48.80 32.15 31.03
N LEU A 5 -48.09 32.90 30.19
CA LEU A 5 -47.37 32.37 29.04
C LEU A 5 -46.02 31.83 29.55
N GLY A 6 -45.90 30.51 29.64
CA GLY A 6 -44.64 29.84 29.94
C GLY A 6 -43.81 29.68 28.66
N SER A 7 -42.71 30.41 28.57
CA SER A 7 -41.72 30.25 27.49
C SER A 7 -40.89 29.00 27.76
N LEU A 8 -41.10 27.94 26.97
CA LEU A 8 -40.28 26.73 26.96
C LEU A 8 -38.97 27.03 26.23
N ALA A 9 -37.90 27.33 26.98
CA ALA A 9 -36.56 27.44 26.42
C ALA A 9 -36.07 26.04 26.03
N LEU A 10 -36.11 25.75 24.73
CA LEU A 10 -35.56 24.52 24.15
C LEU A 10 -34.03 24.62 24.21
N ALA A 11 -33.41 24.01 25.23
CA ALA A 11 -31.98 23.90 25.33
C ALA A 11 -31.47 23.01 24.18
N LEU A 12 -30.91 23.63 23.14
CA LEU A 12 -30.27 22.96 22.03
C LEU A 12 -28.97 22.34 22.55
N CYS A 13 -29.03 21.07 22.98
CA CYS A 13 -27.83 20.29 23.28
C CYS A 13 -27.13 19.98 21.94
N ALA A 14 -26.20 20.84 21.54
CA ALA A 14 -25.32 20.56 20.41
C ALA A 14 -24.45 19.36 20.81
N ALA A 15 -24.79 18.17 20.33
CA ALA A 15 -23.90 17.03 20.38
C ALA A 15 -22.65 17.41 19.57
N GLN A 16 -21.56 17.74 20.26
CA GLN A 16 -20.26 17.91 19.63
C GLN A 16 -19.91 16.57 18.98
N LEU A 17 -19.92 16.52 17.65
CA LEU A 17 -19.38 15.38 16.92
C LEU A 17 -17.95 15.18 17.42
N PRO A 18 -17.53 13.94 17.73
CA PRO A 18 -16.14 13.69 18.10
C PRO A 18 -15.27 14.22 16.97
N ALA A 19 -14.29 15.07 17.31
CA ALA A 19 -13.28 15.51 16.36
C ALA A 19 -12.71 14.26 15.68
N SER A 20 -12.72 14.22 14.35
CA SER A 20 -12.11 13.11 13.62
C SER A 20 -10.68 12.97 14.12
N ALA A 21 -10.36 11.80 14.68
CA ALA A 21 -9.02 11.52 15.16
C ALA A 21 -8.08 11.59 13.94
N ASN A 22 -7.31 12.67 13.85
CA ASN A 22 -6.29 12.81 12.83
C ASN A 22 -5.05 12.01 13.25
N THR A 23 -4.29 11.59 12.24
CA THR A 23 -3.00 10.94 12.43
C THR A 23 -1.90 11.80 11.80
N ILE A 24 -0.89 12.14 12.60
CA ILE A 24 0.27 12.87 12.11
C ILE A 24 1.43 11.90 12.00
N TYR A 25 1.91 11.70 10.77
CA TYR A 25 3.09 10.91 10.47
C TYR A 25 4.31 11.83 10.45
N LEU A 26 5.37 11.48 11.16
CA LEU A 26 6.61 12.27 11.19
C LEU A 26 7.81 11.40 10.87
N THR A 27 8.74 11.95 10.09
CA THR A 27 10.03 11.30 9.83
C THR A 27 11.11 12.35 9.59
N ARG A 28 12.37 11.99 9.83
CA ARG A 28 13.50 12.79 9.33
C ARG A 28 13.67 12.53 7.83
N HIS A 29 14.40 13.39 7.14
CA HIS A 29 14.84 13.07 5.78
C HIS A 29 15.59 11.74 5.70
N ALA A 30 15.52 11.11 4.54
CA ALA A 30 16.29 9.91 4.20
C ALA A 30 17.79 10.20 3.99
N GLU A 31 18.55 9.16 3.62
CA GLU A 31 19.99 9.20 3.40
C GLU A 31 20.36 10.28 2.38
N LYS A 32 21.30 11.15 2.75
CA LYS A 32 21.73 12.30 1.93
C LYS A 32 23.16 12.13 1.47
N SER A 33 23.51 12.78 0.35
CA SER A 33 24.90 12.91 -0.09
C SER A 33 25.77 13.52 1.00
N ALA A 34 27.02 13.07 1.09
CA ALA A 34 28.02 13.64 1.98
C ALA A 34 28.57 14.98 1.47
N THR A 35 28.26 15.37 0.22
CA THR A 35 28.80 16.57 -0.43
C THR A 35 27.73 17.62 -0.70
N GLY A 36 28.13 18.89 -0.64
CA GLY A 36 27.25 20.04 -0.89
C GLY A 36 26.71 20.70 0.39
N THR A 37 26.30 21.97 0.27
CA THR A 37 25.75 22.78 1.37
C THR A 37 24.27 22.44 1.67
N ASP A 38 23.51 22.08 0.64
CA ASP A 38 22.18 21.49 0.77
C ASP A 38 22.13 20.18 -0.05
N PRO A 39 22.66 19.08 0.51
CA PRO A 39 22.82 17.83 -0.22
C PRO A 39 21.47 17.20 -0.58
N VAL A 40 21.41 16.65 -1.79
CA VAL A 40 20.33 15.76 -2.26
C VAL A 40 20.35 14.41 -1.55
N LEU A 41 19.29 13.63 -1.70
CA LEU A 41 19.24 12.22 -1.30
C LEU A 41 20.22 11.37 -2.12
N THR A 42 20.80 10.36 -1.48
CA THR A 42 21.51 9.27 -2.17
C THR A 42 20.50 8.37 -2.90
N ALA A 43 20.99 7.41 -3.70
CA ALA A 43 20.13 6.38 -4.30
C ALA A 43 19.37 5.57 -3.23
N GLU A 44 20.03 5.23 -2.12
CA GLU A 44 19.41 4.59 -0.95
C GLU A 44 18.33 5.49 -0.33
N GLY A 45 18.61 6.78 -0.18
CA GLY A 45 17.62 7.72 0.37
C GLY A 45 16.38 7.89 -0.52
N GLN A 46 16.56 7.88 -1.84
CA GLN A 46 15.44 7.91 -2.80
C GLN A 46 14.56 6.66 -2.70
N VAL A 47 15.19 5.51 -2.49
CA VAL A 47 14.48 4.24 -2.28
C VAL A 47 13.70 4.25 -0.96
N ARG A 48 14.33 4.69 0.13
CA ARG A 48 13.64 4.89 1.42
C ARG A 48 12.45 5.84 1.30
N ALA A 49 12.61 6.96 0.61
CA ALA A 49 11.52 7.91 0.37
C ALA A 49 10.34 7.25 -0.37
N THR A 50 10.64 6.40 -1.35
CA THR A 50 9.63 5.60 -2.07
C THR A 50 8.95 4.58 -1.13
N ASN A 51 9.69 3.92 -0.24
CA ASN A 51 9.12 2.99 0.74
C ASN A 51 8.23 3.68 1.79
N ILE A 52 8.61 4.90 2.23
CA ILE A 52 7.76 5.73 3.09
C ILE A 52 6.45 6.05 2.36
N ALA A 53 6.52 6.45 1.08
CA ALA A 53 5.34 6.70 0.28
C ALA A 53 4.46 5.46 0.13
N ALA A 54 5.04 4.29 -0.17
CA ALA A 54 4.31 3.03 -0.27
C ALA A 54 3.60 2.66 1.05
N THR A 55 4.28 2.87 2.19
CA THR A 55 3.70 2.65 3.53
C THR A 55 2.49 3.56 3.80
N LEU A 56 2.55 4.82 3.34
CA LEU A 56 1.55 5.84 3.67
C LEU A 56 0.50 6.07 2.58
N LYS A 57 0.60 5.39 1.43
CA LYS A 57 -0.24 5.63 0.25
C LYS A 57 -1.74 5.47 0.53
N ASP A 58 -2.09 4.55 1.43
CA ASP A 58 -3.45 4.23 1.83
C ASP A 58 -3.82 4.82 3.21
N ALA A 59 -2.91 5.58 3.84
CA ALA A 59 -3.08 6.18 5.16
C ALA A 59 -3.93 7.46 5.15
N GLN A 60 -4.63 7.75 4.04
CA GLN A 60 -5.51 8.92 3.88
C GLN A 60 -4.82 10.25 4.20
N VAL A 61 -3.51 10.38 3.92
CA VAL A 61 -2.79 11.64 4.06
C VAL A 61 -3.39 12.69 3.13
N ARG A 62 -3.70 13.88 3.68
CA ARG A 62 -4.25 15.03 2.92
C ARG A 62 -3.34 16.25 2.94
N HIS A 63 -2.36 16.28 3.85
CA HIS A 63 -1.39 17.36 3.97
C HIS A 63 0.03 16.79 4.01
N ILE A 64 0.97 17.40 3.29
CA ILE A 64 2.38 17.00 3.31
C ILE A 64 3.21 18.25 3.60
N TYR A 65 4.01 18.18 4.66
CA TYR A 65 4.87 19.26 5.12
C TYR A 65 6.33 18.84 5.09
N SER A 66 7.21 19.77 4.74
CA SER A 66 8.66 19.57 4.76
C SER A 66 9.38 20.88 5.08
N THR A 67 10.56 20.83 5.70
CA THR A 67 11.45 22.00 5.68
C THR A 67 11.92 22.29 4.24
N ALA A 68 12.54 23.46 4.00
CA ALA A 68 12.94 23.88 2.65
C ALA A 68 14.17 23.14 2.07
N TYR A 69 14.86 22.31 2.85
CA TYR A 69 16.07 21.61 2.39
C TYR A 69 15.77 20.56 1.32
N GLN A 70 16.67 20.40 0.35
CA GLN A 70 16.50 19.42 -0.74
C GLN A 70 16.24 18.01 -0.24
N ARG A 71 17.00 17.55 0.78
CA ARG A 71 16.84 16.21 1.36
C ARG A 71 15.44 15.97 1.96
N THR A 72 14.85 16.96 2.62
CA THR A 72 13.51 16.80 3.22
C THR A 72 12.43 16.85 2.13
N GLN A 73 12.56 17.78 1.18
CA GLN A 73 11.68 17.88 0.02
C GLN A 73 11.67 16.59 -0.81
N GLN A 74 12.84 16.05 -1.13
CA GLN A 74 12.99 14.80 -1.88
C GLN A 74 12.49 13.57 -1.11
N THR A 75 12.50 13.59 0.22
CA THR A 75 11.93 12.50 1.02
C THR A 75 10.40 12.54 0.98
N ALA A 76 9.80 13.73 0.98
CA ALA A 76 8.35 13.93 0.89
C ALA A 76 7.79 13.69 -0.53
N GLN A 77 8.58 13.96 -1.56
CA GLN A 77 8.14 14.04 -2.96
C GLN A 77 7.43 12.77 -3.48
N PRO A 78 7.89 11.53 -3.18
CA PRO A 78 7.21 10.34 -3.74
C PRO A 78 5.76 10.20 -3.28
N LEU A 79 5.45 10.48 -2.00
CA LEU A 79 4.08 10.44 -1.49
C LEU A 79 3.25 11.58 -2.08
N ALA A 80 3.84 12.77 -2.19
CA ALA A 80 3.20 13.94 -2.78
C ALA A 80 2.77 13.69 -4.23
N SER A 81 3.66 13.10 -5.04
CA SER A 81 3.36 12.72 -6.41
C SER A 81 2.28 11.63 -6.49
N TYR A 82 2.35 10.61 -5.63
CA TYR A 82 1.36 9.53 -5.61
C TYR A 82 -0.05 10.02 -5.26
N LEU A 83 -0.17 10.89 -4.25
CA LEU A 83 -1.45 11.43 -3.78
C LEU A 83 -1.92 12.66 -4.55
N ASN A 84 -1.10 13.18 -5.48
CA ASN A 84 -1.32 14.45 -6.16
C ASN A 84 -1.56 15.60 -5.17
N LEU A 85 -0.70 15.70 -4.16
CA LEU A 85 -0.72 16.74 -3.13
C LEU A 85 0.53 17.61 -3.19
N PRO A 86 0.45 18.90 -2.87
CA PRO A 86 1.63 19.74 -2.76
C PRO A 86 2.43 19.42 -1.49
N VAL A 87 3.76 19.62 -1.56
CA VAL A 87 4.60 19.69 -0.35
C VAL A 87 4.61 21.14 0.14
N THR A 88 4.05 21.38 1.32
CA THR A 88 4.00 22.71 1.93
C THR A 88 5.23 22.92 2.82
N SER A 89 5.95 24.02 2.61
CA SER A 89 7.13 24.29 3.44
C SER A 89 6.74 24.77 4.84
N TYR A 90 7.44 24.31 5.88
CA TYR A 90 7.36 24.85 7.23
C TYR A 90 8.73 25.31 7.75
N ASP A 91 8.71 26.26 8.67
CA ASP A 91 9.92 26.79 9.32
C ASP A 91 10.29 25.93 10.55
N GLY A 92 11.44 25.25 10.48
CA GLY A 92 11.95 24.41 11.56
C GLY A 92 12.33 25.18 12.83
N SER A 93 12.39 26.51 12.80
CA SER A 93 12.60 27.36 13.99
C SER A 93 11.29 27.72 14.72
N GLN A 94 10.13 27.50 14.10
CA GLN A 94 8.81 27.88 14.61
C GLN A 94 7.96 26.67 15.02
N LEU A 95 8.59 25.64 15.61
CA LEU A 95 7.93 24.36 15.91
C LEU A 95 6.70 24.48 16.81
N ALA A 96 6.65 25.45 17.73
CA ALA A 96 5.50 25.64 18.63
C ALA A 96 4.24 26.09 17.90
N ALA A 97 4.38 27.09 17.03
CA ALA A 97 3.29 27.53 16.18
C ALA A 97 2.88 26.42 15.20
N PHE A 98 3.86 25.70 14.64
CA PHE A 98 3.59 24.60 13.72
C PHE A 98 2.89 23.42 14.39
N ALA A 99 3.25 23.06 15.62
CA ALA A 99 2.57 22.03 16.40
C ALA A 99 1.10 22.40 16.67
N GLN A 100 0.81 23.68 16.95
CA GLN A 100 -0.58 24.15 17.09
C GLN A 100 -1.35 24.03 15.78
N GLN A 101 -0.74 24.37 14.65
CA GLN A 101 -1.34 24.18 13.32
C GLN A 101 -1.67 22.70 13.06
N LEU A 102 -0.72 21.80 13.32
CA LEU A 102 -0.93 20.35 13.10
C LEU A 102 -2.05 19.78 13.98
N ARG A 103 -2.15 20.20 15.24
CA ARG A 103 -3.24 19.79 16.14
C ARG A 103 -4.62 20.24 15.66
N ALA A 104 -4.70 21.33 14.91
CA ALA A 104 -5.95 21.86 14.39
C ALA A 104 -6.39 21.19 13.08
N LEU A 105 -5.56 20.33 12.47
CA LEU A 105 -5.89 19.65 11.22
C LEU A 105 -6.98 18.59 11.45
N PRO A 106 -8.05 18.56 10.63
CA PRO A 106 -9.04 17.48 10.69
C PRO A 106 -8.55 16.21 9.97
N ASP A 107 -7.56 16.34 9.09
CA ASP A 107 -7.06 15.27 8.23
C ASP A 107 -5.67 14.78 8.65
N ASN A 108 -5.29 13.62 8.12
CA ASN A 108 -3.95 13.06 8.32
C ASN A 108 -2.89 13.86 7.56
N ALA A 109 -1.69 13.95 8.13
CA ALA A 109 -0.57 14.66 7.54
C ALA A 109 0.74 13.87 7.61
N LEU A 110 1.61 14.06 6.62
CA LEU A 110 3.03 13.70 6.70
C LEU A 110 3.86 14.96 6.99
N VAL A 111 4.80 14.87 7.91
CA VAL A 111 5.79 15.92 8.21
C VAL A 111 7.20 15.34 8.07
N VAL A 112 8.03 15.97 7.23
CA VAL A 112 9.43 15.58 7.03
C VAL A 112 10.37 16.65 7.58
N GLY A 113 11.16 16.26 8.59
CA GLY A 113 12.08 17.15 9.30
C GLY A 113 13.51 16.61 9.39
N HIS A 114 14.15 16.83 10.54
CA HIS A 114 15.55 16.49 10.80
C HIS A 114 15.71 15.64 12.07
N SER A 115 16.92 15.13 12.33
CA SER A 115 17.24 14.30 13.50
C SER A 115 17.00 15.01 14.84
N ASP A 116 17.10 16.34 14.86
CA ASP A 116 16.93 17.20 16.03
C ASP A 116 15.51 17.76 16.17
N THR A 117 14.93 18.26 15.07
CA THR A 117 13.61 18.93 15.05
C THR A 117 12.45 17.95 15.06
N THR A 118 12.61 16.74 14.52
CA THR A 118 11.52 15.74 14.51
C THR A 118 11.18 15.26 15.92
N PRO A 119 12.15 14.84 16.76
CA PRO A 119 11.87 14.52 18.16
C PRO A 119 11.25 15.68 18.93
N ASP A 120 11.68 16.92 18.66
CA ASP A 120 11.14 18.08 19.37
C ASP A 120 9.69 18.37 18.97
N LEU A 121 9.37 18.32 17.69
CA LEU A 121 8.00 18.47 17.23
C LEU A 121 7.07 17.39 17.81
N ILE A 122 7.54 16.15 17.94
CA ILE A 122 6.77 15.06 18.58
C ILE A 122 6.44 15.41 20.05
N ARG A 123 7.43 15.90 20.83
CA ARG A 123 7.18 16.36 22.21
C ARG A 123 6.18 17.50 22.25
N GLN A 124 6.32 18.47 21.35
CA GLN A 124 5.42 19.61 21.28
C GLN A 124 3.99 19.21 20.89
N LEU A 125 3.84 18.12 20.12
CA LEU A 125 2.56 17.49 19.82
C LEU A 125 2.01 16.63 20.97
N GLY A 126 2.80 16.38 22.02
CA GLY A 126 2.40 15.60 23.20
C GLY A 126 2.69 14.11 23.09
N GLY A 127 3.40 13.68 22.04
CA GLY A 127 3.85 12.31 21.86
C GLY A 127 5.20 12.04 22.53
N ASP A 128 5.56 10.76 22.63
CA ASP A 128 6.88 10.31 23.06
C ASP A 128 7.81 10.12 21.84
N PRO A 129 8.90 10.88 21.69
CA PRO A 129 9.84 10.70 20.59
C PRO A 129 10.81 9.52 20.79
N GLY A 130 10.86 8.93 21.98
CA GLY A 130 11.89 7.98 22.38
C GLY A 130 13.27 8.64 22.54
N SER A 131 14.32 7.87 22.27
CA SER A 131 15.71 8.35 22.32
C SER A 131 16.01 9.36 21.22
N ALA A 132 17.08 10.16 21.40
CA ALA A 132 17.62 10.99 20.32
C ALA A 132 17.94 10.14 19.09
N ILE A 133 17.64 10.67 17.90
CA ILE A 133 17.89 9.97 16.64
C ILE A 133 19.38 10.11 16.31
N ALA A 134 20.08 8.99 16.15
CA ALA A 134 21.49 9.03 15.78
C ALA A 134 21.67 9.60 14.36
N GLU A 135 22.78 10.28 14.07
CA GLU A 135 23.05 10.81 12.72
C GLU A 135 23.07 9.72 11.64
N THR A 136 23.38 8.47 12.02
CA THR A 136 23.37 7.29 11.14
C THR A 136 22.00 6.59 11.02
N GLU A 137 20.98 7.03 11.74
CA GLU A 137 19.67 6.36 11.86
C GLU A 137 18.59 7.07 11.06
N PHE A 138 18.18 6.53 9.91
CA PHE A 138 17.25 7.20 8.97
C PHE A 138 15.85 6.57 8.89
N ASP A 139 15.61 5.50 9.64
CA ASP A 139 14.48 4.61 9.43
C ASP A 139 13.20 4.97 10.19
N ARG A 140 13.29 5.77 11.26
CA ARG A 140 12.12 6.10 12.10
C ARG A 140 11.00 6.80 11.32
N LEU A 141 9.82 6.19 11.33
CA LEU A 141 8.56 6.76 10.90
C LEU A 141 7.57 6.74 12.07
N TYR A 142 7.35 7.90 12.66
CA TYR A 142 6.45 8.06 13.79
C TYR A 142 5.01 8.19 13.31
N GLN A 143 4.08 7.55 14.00
CA GLN A 143 2.65 7.70 13.84
C GLN A 143 2.05 8.21 15.14
N LEU A 144 1.59 9.46 15.15
CA LEU A 144 0.92 10.08 16.29
C LEU A 144 -0.59 10.07 16.07
N THR A 145 -1.31 9.42 16.98
CA THR A 145 -2.78 9.39 16.98
C THR A 145 -3.30 10.24 18.13
N PHE A 146 -4.22 11.15 17.83
CA PHE A 146 -4.84 12.05 18.82
C PHE A 146 -6.19 11.47 19.26
N ALA A 147 -6.31 11.17 20.54
CA ALA A 147 -7.57 10.73 21.13
C ALA A 147 -8.46 11.92 21.52
N ALA A 148 -9.77 11.70 21.62
CA ALA A 148 -10.74 12.74 21.97
C ALA A 148 -10.54 13.34 23.37
N ASP A 149 -9.86 12.63 24.27
CA ASP A 149 -9.52 13.08 25.62
C ASP A 149 -8.22 13.91 25.69
N GLY A 150 -7.57 14.14 24.53
CA GLY A 150 -6.31 14.86 24.41
C GLY A 150 -5.06 13.99 24.58
N THR A 151 -5.21 12.69 24.84
CA THR A 151 -4.08 11.75 24.87
C THR A 151 -3.49 11.58 23.48
N VAL A 152 -2.15 11.55 23.40
CA VAL A 152 -1.43 11.29 22.15
C VAL A 152 -0.67 9.98 22.27
N THR A 153 -0.96 9.04 21.37
CA THR A 153 -0.22 7.77 21.26
C THR A 153 0.81 7.88 20.16
N THR A 154 2.07 7.61 20.47
CA THR A 154 3.13 7.47 19.48
C THR A 154 3.39 6.00 19.19
N ASN A 155 3.21 5.59 17.94
CA ASN A 155 3.70 4.31 17.43
C ASN A 155 4.94 4.56 16.56
N LEU A 156 6.00 3.80 16.79
CA LEU A 156 7.22 3.88 15.98
C LEU A 156 7.22 2.76 14.93
N LEU A 157 7.14 3.15 13.67
CA LEU A 157 7.34 2.30 12.50
C LEU A 157 8.77 2.49 11.98
N HIS A 158 9.23 1.56 11.14
CA HIS A 158 10.56 1.63 10.53
C HIS A 158 10.41 1.54 9.00
N SER A 159 10.90 2.57 8.32
CA SER A 159 11.09 2.56 6.87
C SER A 159 12.35 1.77 6.53
N LEU A 160 12.38 1.14 5.35
CA LEU A 160 13.55 0.37 4.94
C LEU A 160 14.44 1.18 4.00
N PRO A 161 15.78 1.11 4.16
CA PRO A 161 16.74 1.84 3.31
C PRO A 161 16.77 1.33 1.87
N SER A 162 16.57 0.03 1.70
CA SER A 162 16.65 -0.67 0.43
C SER A 162 15.27 -0.89 -0.15
N SER A 163 15.20 -1.18 -1.46
CA SER A 163 14.00 -1.75 -2.02
C SER A 163 13.78 -2.97 -1.17
N LEU A 164 12.58 -3.07 -0.61
CA LEU A 164 12.09 -4.33 -0.09
C LEU A 164 12.38 -5.34 -1.20
N ASN A 165 13.47 -6.10 -1.09
CA ASN A 165 13.61 -7.39 -1.74
C ASN A 165 12.70 -8.33 -0.94
N LEU A 166 11.44 -7.90 -0.76
CA LEU A 166 10.37 -8.77 -0.39
C LEU A 166 10.37 -9.77 -1.52
N PRO A 167 10.65 -11.05 -1.25
CA PRO A 167 10.47 -12.05 -2.27
C PRO A 167 9.05 -11.84 -2.81
N CYS A 168 8.92 -11.62 -4.12
CA CYS A 168 7.60 -11.56 -4.72
C CYS A 168 6.87 -12.81 -4.28
N ALA A 169 5.79 -12.65 -3.50
CA ALA A 169 5.14 -13.78 -2.89
C ALA A 169 4.66 -14.71 -4.00
N SER A 170 5.38 -15.83 -4.22
CA SER A 170 5.04 -16.77 -5.28
C SER A 170 3.68 -17.36 -4.96
N VAL A 171 2.69 -17.01 -5.77
CA VAL A 171 1.34 -17.57 -5.64
C VAL A 171 1.30 -18.83 -6.46
N THR A 172 0.89 -19.95 -5.85
CA THR A 172 0.74 -21.22 -6.55
C THR A 172 -0.66 -21.78 -6.38
N LEU A 173 -1.17 -22.38 -7.45
CA LEU A 173 -2.38 -23.19 -7.48
C LEU A 173 -1.98 -24.58 -7.92
N ASN A 174 -2.33 -25.59 -7.12
CA ASN A 174 -2.12 -26.99 -7.45
C ASN A 174 -3.45 -27.73 -7.33
N GLN A 175 -3.86 -28.39 -8.40
CA GLN A 175 -5.05 -29.23 -8.46
C GLN A 175 -4.67 -30.58 -9.07
N SER A 176 -5.23 -31.65 -8.55
CA SER A 176 -4.95 -33.01 -9.00
C SER A 176 -6.25 -33.80 -9.14
N SER A 177 -6.16 -34.94 -9.82
CA SER A 177 -7.29 -35.86 -10.03
C SER A 177 -8.51 -35.20 -10.70
N LEU A 178 -8.28 -34.18 -11.53
CA LEU A 178 -9.33 -33.47 -12.24
C LEU A 178 -9.99 -34.39 -13.26
N THR A 179 -11.32 -34.30 -13.33
CA THR A 179 -12.15 -35.11 -14.23
C THR A 179 -13.29 -34.24 -14.74
N ALA A 180 -13.59 -34.33 -16.03
CA ALA A 180 -14.76 -33.70 -16.64
C ALA A 180 -15.25 -34.54 -17.82
N THR A 181 -16.56 -34.52 -18.05
CA THR A 181 -17.19 -35.16 -19.20
C THR A 181 -17.14 -34.26 -20.43
N ALA A 182 -17.10 -34.87 -21.62
CA ALA A 182 -16.99 -34.16 -22.90
C ALA A 182 -17.99 -33.00 -23.01
N GLY A 183 -17.48 -31.84 -23.41
CA GLY A 183 -18.23 -30.59 -23.56
C GLY A 183 -18.26 -29.69 -22.31
N ASN A 184 -17.89 -30.19 -21.14
CA ASN A 184 -17.92 -29.42 -19.89
C ASN A 184 -16.61 -28.66 -19.61
N TRP A 185 -16.71 -27.69 -18.72
CA TRP A 185 -15.60 -26.84 -18.27
C TRP A 185 -15.34 -27.02 -16.78
N LEU A 186 -14.06 -26.97 -16.40
CA LEU A 186 -13.62 -26.71 -15.04
C LEU A 186 -12.99 -25.32 -14.99
N TYR A 187 -13.25 -24.55 -13.92
CA TYR A 187 -12.70 -23.20 -13.76
C TYR A 187 -11.96 -23.05 -12.43
N PHE A 188 -10.85 -22.34 -12.49
CA PHE A 188 -10.00 -21.98 -11.36
C PHE A 188 -9.57 -20.52 -11.48
N SER A 189 -9.00 -19.98 -10.40
CA SER A 189 -8.45 -18.63 -10.39
C SER A 189 -7.17 -18.55 -9.58
N ILE A 190 -6.27 -17.66 -9.99
CA ILE A 190 -5.04 -17.31 -9.29
C ILE A 190 -4.93 -15.79 -9.21
N ASN A 191 -4.58 -15.25 -8.04
CA ASN A 191 -4.31 -13.82 -7.89
C ASN A 191 -2.84 -13.54 -8.18
N VAL A 192 -2.56 -12.80 -9.25
CA VAL A 192 -1.20 -12.42 -9.65
C VAL A 192 -0.80 -11.16 -8.88
N PRO A 193 0.27 -11.19 -8.07
CA PRO A 193 0.73 -10.02 -7.33
C PRO A 193 1.36 -8.98 -8.28
N GLU A 194 1.37 -7.72 -7.86
CA GLU A 194 1.90 -6.60 -8.65
C GLU A 194 3.39 -6.74 -9.00
N CYS A 195 4.15 -7.50 -8.20
CA CYS A 195 5.56 -7.80 -8.42
C CYS A 195 5.83 -8.94 -9.40
N ALA A 196 4.83 -9.74 -9.80
CA ALA A 196 5.06 -10.90 -10.63
C ALA A 196 5.34 -10.49 -12.08
N ASN A 197 6.44 -10.98 -12.64
CA ASN A 197 6.79 -10.82 -14.05
C ASN A 197 6.53 -12.09 -14.87
N THR A 198 6.07 -13.17 -14.22
CA THR A 198 5.66 -14.41 -14.88
C THR A 198 4.36 -14.96 -14.30
N LEU A 199 3.54 -15.54 -15.18
CA LEU A 199 2.46 -16.46 -14.82
C LEU A 199 2.59 -17.71 -15.70
N ASN A 200 2.93 -18.83 -15.09
CA ASN A 200 3.06 -20.13 -15.74
C ASN A 200 1.90 -21.02 -15.33
N VAL A 201 1.13 -21.51 -16.29
CA VAL A 201 0.00 -22.43 -16.09
C VAL A 201 0.28 -23.69 -16.89
N ASN A 202 0.34 -24.84 -16.22
CA ASN A 202 0.67 -26.13 -16.80
C ASN A 202 -0.39 -27.16 -16.41
N MET A 203 -0.79 -27.96 -17.38
CA MET A 203 -1.67 -29.10 -17.19
C MET A 203 -0.98 -30.35 -17.72
N SER A 204 -1.11 -31.48 -17.01
CA SER A 204 -0.52 -32.75 -17.42
C SER A 204 -1.18 -33.96 -16.74
N GLY A 205 -0.78 -35.16 -17.18
CA GLY A 205 -1.23 -36.44 -16.61
C GLY A 205 -2.62 -36.88 -17.09
N GLY A 206 -3.14 -37.93 -16.45
CA GLY A 206 -4.48 -38.45 -16.72
C GLY A 206 -4.66 -39.09 -18.09
N SER A 207 -5.92 -39.31 -18.46
CA SER A 207 -6.39 -39.82 -19.75
C SER A 207 -7.43 -38.86 -20.34
N GLY A 208 -7.79 -39.04 -21.62
CA GLY A 208 -8.73 -38.17 -22.33
C GLY A 208 -8.09 -36.90 -22.89
N ASP A 209 -8.90 -35.87 -23.12
CA ASP A 209 -8.48 -34.64 -23.78
C ASP A 209 -9.13 -33.40 -23.15
N GLY A 210 -8.39 -32.74 -22.27
CA GLY A 210 -8.69 -31.42 -21.73
C GLY A 210 -7.85 -30.35 -22.41
N ASP A 211 -8.49 -29.24 -22.78
CA ASP A 211 -7.86 -28.06 -23.37
C ASP A 211 -7.72 -26.93 -22.34
N LEU A 212 -6.54 -26.33 -22.23
CA LEU A 212 -6.24 -25.25 -21.31
C LEU A 212 -6.56 -23.87 -21.92
N TYR A 213 -7.25 -23.03 -21.15
CA TYR A 213 -7.53 -21.64 -21.47
C TYR A 213 -7.19 -20.74 -20.27
N VAL A 214 -6.62 -19.58 -20.52
CA VAL A 214 -6.24 -18.61 -19.47
C VAL A 214 -6.70 -17.22 -19.86
N ARG A 215 -7.25 -16.43 -18.93
CA ARG A 215 -7.74 -15.06 -19.18
C ARG A 215 -7.67 -14.18 -17.94
N PHE A 216 -7.36 -12.90 -18.12
CA PHE A 216 -7.39 -11.90 -17.05
C PHE A 216 -8.80 -11.39 -16.76
N GLY A 217 -9.15 -11.22 -15.49
CA GLY A 217 -10.35 -10.51 -15.03
C GLY A 217 -11.70 -11.22 -15.20
N ALA A 218 -11.79 -12.24 -16.07
CA ALA A 218 -13.01 -13.01 -16.29
C ALA A 218 -12.71 -14.46 -16.71
N GLN A 219 -13.68 -15.36 -16.54
CA GLN A 219 -13.59 -16.74 -17.03
C GLN A 219 -13.32 -16.78 -18.55
N PRO A 220 -12.40 -17.64 -19.03
CA PRO A 220 -12.17 -17.80 -20.45
C PRO A 220 -13.35 -18.51 -21.13
N THR A 221 -13.53 -18.20 -22.41
CA THR A 221 -14.46 -18.91 -23.30
C THR A 221 -13.71 -19.48 -24.50
N ALA A 222 -14.39 -20.28 -25.32
CA ALA A 222 -13.81 -20.80 -26.56
C ALA A 222 -13.31 -19.71 -27.53
N ASN A 223 -13.85 -18.49 -27.42
CA ASN A 223 -13.55 -17.36 -28.32
C ASN A 223 -12.83 -16.20 -27.63
N ASP A 224 -12.64 -16.28 -26.32
CA ASP A 224 -12.13 -15.16 -25.51
C ASP A 224 -11.18 -15.70 -24.43
N TYR A 225 -9.89 -15.59 -24.71
CA TYR A 225 -8.80 -16.09 -23.90
C TYR A 225 -7.54 -15.27 -24.21
N ALA A 226 -6.63 -15.20 -23.23
CA ALA A 226 -5.29 -14.66 -23.41
C ALA A 226 -4.31 -15.73 -23.88
N CYS A 227 -4.50 -16.98 -23.44
CA CYS A 227 -3.68 -18.10 -23.87
C CYS A 227 -4.51 -19.38 -24.01
N ARG A 228 -4.24 -20.11 -25.11
CA ARG A 228 -4.71 -21.47 -25.38
C ARG A 228 -3.64 -22.20 -26.22
N PRO A 229 -3.08 -23.35 -25.78
CA PRO A 229 -1.97 -24.02 -26.46
C PRO A 229 -2.28 -24.79 -27.77
N TYR A 230 -3.55 -25.12 -28.04
CA TYR A 230 -3.97 -25.88 -29.24
C TYR A 230 -3.28 -27.25 -29.39
N LYS A 231 -3.05 -27.96 -28.29
CA LYS A 231 -2.46 -29.29 -28.33
C LYS A 231 -3.54 -30.35 -28.23
N THR A 232 -3.17 -31.58 -28.55
CA THR A 232 -4.02 -32.74 -28.33
C THR A 232 -3.59 -33.43 -27.04
N GLY A 233 -4.56 -33.82 -26.22
CA GLY A 233 -4.33 -34.46 -24.94
C GLY A 233 -4.01 -33.46 -23.83
N ASN A 234 -3.82 -33.98 -22.61
CA ASN A 234 -3.82 -33.15 -21.40
C ASN A 234 -2.52 -32.37 -21.13
N ALA A 235 -1.50 -32.50 -21.96
CA ALA A 235 -0.18 -31.91 -21.75
C ALA A 235 -0.09 -30.50 -22.37
N GLU A 236 -0.57 -29.52 -21.63
CA GLU A 236 -0.75 -28.15 -22.11
C GLU A 236 -0.08 -27.12 -21.20
N SER A 237 0.44 -26.03 -21.78
CA SER A 237 1.12 -24.98 -21.02
C SER A 237 0.92 -23.58 -21.60
N CYS A 238 0.70 -22.63 -20.70
CA CYS A 238 0.61 -21.20 -20.96
C CYS A 238 1.66 -20.47 -20.11
N ALA A 239 2.62 -19.82 -20.76
CA ALA A 239 3.63 -19.00 -20.11
C ALA A 239 3.43 -17.54 -20.51
N LEU A 240 3.01 -16.72 -19.55
CA LEU A 240 2.73 -15.29 -19.74
C LEU A 240 3.87 -14.48 -19.11
N SER A 241 4.50 -13.61 -19.88
CA SER A 241 5.49 -12.64 -19.40
C SER A 241 4.81 -11.31 -19.07
N ASN A 242 5.25 -10.69 -17.98
CA ASN A 242 4.71 -9.44 -17.42
C ASN A 242 3.17 -9.45 -17.33
N PRO A 243 2.56 -10.44 -16.65
CA PRO A 243 1.11 -10.51 -16.53
C PRO A 243 0.57 -9.29 -15.77
N GLN A 244 -0.62 -8.83 -16.15
CA GLN A 244 -1.31 -7.80 -15.39
C GLN A 244 -1.59 -8.29 -13.97
N ALA A 245 -1.35 -7.43 -12.97
CA ALA A 245 -1.67 -7.68 -11.58
C ALA A 245 -3.19 -7.85 -11.38
N GLY A 246 -3.58 -8.78 -10.53
CA GLY A 246 -4.98 -9.09 -10.23
C GLY A 246 -5.38 -10.52 -10.58
N THR A 247 -6.68 -10.78 -10.64
CA THR A 247 -7.20 -12.15 -10.79
C THR A 247 -7.13 -12.65 -12.22
N TRP A 248 -6.44 -13.76 -12.41
CA TRP A 248 -6.45 -14.55 -13.64
C TRP A 248 -7.30 -15.79 -13.46
N TYR A 249 -8.11 -16.08 -14.47
CA TYR A 249 -8.97 -17.26 -14.53
C TYR A 249 -8.38 -18.29 -15.48
N ILE A 250 -8.44 -19.54 -15.05
CA ILE A 250 -7.96 -20.71 -15.78
C ILE A 250 -9.18 -21.59 -16.04
N GLY A 251 -9.41 -21.94 -17.30
CA GLY A 251 -10.44 -22.87 -17.74
C GLY A 251 -9.82 -24.12 -18.33
N ILE A 252 -10.36 -25.29 -17.99
CA ILE A 252 -10.05 -26.54 -18.68
C ILE A 252 -11.33 -27.01 -19.35
N ARG A 253 -11.34 -27.05 -20.70
CA ARG A 253 -12.47 -27.54 -21.48
C ARG A 253 -12.25 -29.00 -21.83
N SER A 254 -13.18 -29.88 -21.50
CA SER A 254 -13.13 -31.28 -21.91
C SER A 254 -13.54 -31.40 -23.39
N TYR A 255 -12.58 -31.59 -24.29
CA TYR A 255 -12.86 -31.94 -25.68
C TYR A 255 -13.38 -33.38 -25.77
N SER A 256 -12.72 -34.29 -25.06
CA SER A 256 -13.23 -35.63 -24.73
C SER A 256 -13.15 -35.83 -23.22
N THR A 257 -13.99 -36.73 -22.69
CA THR A 257 -14.00 -37.01 -21.24
C THR A 257 -12.59 -37.33 -20.76
N PHE A 258 -12.09 -36.53 -19.81
CA PHE A 258 -10.76 -36.70 -19.22
C PHE A 258 -10.88 -37.07 -17.75
N SER A 259 -9.85 -37.75 -17.24
CA SER A 259 -9.76 -38.12 -15.82
C SER A 259 -8.32 -38.15 -15.35
N GLY A 260 -8.08 -37.82 -14.08
CA GLY A 260 -6.74 -37.87 -13.48
C GLY A 260 -5.81 -36.73 -13.89
N VAL A 261 -6.34 -35.64 -14.45
CA VAL A 261 -5.54 -34.49 -14.90
C VAL A 261 -5.06 -33.67 -13.70
N SER A 262 -3.84 -33.14 -13.78
CA SER A 262 -3.28 -32.21 -12.80
C SER A 262 -3.04 -30.84 -13.42
N LEU A 263 -3.36 -29.79 -12.66
CA LEU A 263 -3.16 -28.39 -13.02
C LEU A 263 -2.24 -27.73 -12.00
N ASN A 264 -1.17 -27.11 -12.48
CA ASN A 264 -0.28 -26.24 -11.72
C ASN A 264 -0.33 -24.84 -12.32
N ALA A 265 -0.51 -23.81 -11.50
CA ALA A 265 -0.27 -22.43 -11.90
C ALA A 265 0.64 -21.76 -10.88
N THR A 266 1.60 -20.96 -11.37
CA THR A 266 2.57 -20.23 -10.54
C THR A 266 2.73 -18.81 -11.07
N ALA A 267 2.50 -17.82 -10.21
CA ALA A 267 2.80 -16.42 -10.47
C ALA A 267 3.98 -15.98 -9.59
N ALA A 268 5.06 -15.50 -10.21
CA ALA A 268 6.31 -15.18 -9.53
C ALA A 268 7.11 -14.11 -10.28
N GLN A 269 8.20 -13.66 -9.65
CA GLN A 269 9.23 -12.79 -10.22
C GLN A 269 10.40 -13.60 -10.81
#